data_AF-A0A2P8K6J9-F1
#
_entry.id   AF-A0A2P8K6J9-F1
#
_cell.length_a   1.000
_cell.length_b   1.000
_cell.length_c   1.000
_cell.angle_alpha   90.00
_cell.angle_beta   90.00
_cell.angle_gamma   90.00
#
_symmetry.space_group_name_H-M   'P 1'
#
loop_
_entity.id
_entity.type
_entity.pdbx_description
1 polymer ?
#
loop_
_entity_poly.entity_id
_entity_poly.type
_entity_poly.pdbx_seq_one_letter_code
_entity_poly.pdbx_strand_id
1 'polypeptide(L)'
;QSPGAYFAGLTGDDIYLADLHSKRVALSLAGKLGLRNKALSINLLPMTMVKAPNAVAFLLDEISRNDLIPEQIIVEFTEREVISRMDDFTDAVRKLKGAGINLAIDHFGAGFAGLSLLAQYQPDRIKIDHE
;
A
#
# COMPACT_ATOMS: atom_id res chain seq x y z
N GLN A 1 -7.80 20.21 -1.28
CA GLN A 1 -8.89 19.24 -1.04
C GLN A 1 -8.38 18.20 -0.05
N SER A 2 -9.19 17.71 0.89
CA SER A 2 -8.75 16.62 1.79
C SER A 2 -8.67 15.29 1.03
N PRO A 3 -7.87 14.31 1.50
CA PRO A 3 -7.83 12.98 0.88
C PRO A 3 -9.23 12.35 0.80
N GLY A 4 -10.00 12.35 1.89
CA GLY A 4 -11.36 11.78 1.90
C GLY A 4 -12.30 12.43 0.87
N ALA A 5 -12.23 13.76 0.71
CA ALA A 5 -13.05 14.45 -0.28
C ALA A 5 -12.62 14.20 -1.74
N TYR A 6 -11.34 13.87 -1.97
CA TYR A 6 -10.85 13.49 -3.30
C TYR A 6 -11.36 12.09 -3.69
N PHE A 7 -11.27 11.12 -2.78
CA PHE A 7 -11.71 9.75 -3.05
C PHE A 7 -13.24 9.57 -3.09
N ALA A 8 -14.00 10.38 -2.35
CA ALA A 8 -15.47 10.27 -2.28
C ALA A 8 -16.20 10.49 -3.63
N GLY A 9 -15.56 11.19 -4.58
CA GLY A 9 -16.14 11.43 -5.90
C GLY A 9 -15.87 10.32 -6.92
N LEU A 10 -15.12 9.27 -6.56
CA LEU A 10 -14.73 8.19 -7.45
C LEU A 10 -15.66 6.98 -7.27
N THR A 11 -15.91 6.27 -8.37
CA THR A 11 -16.81 5.12 -8.37
C THR A 11 -16.18 3.92 -9.09
N GLY A 12 -16.55 2.70 -8.69
CA GLY A 12 -16.05 1.49 -9.33
C GLY A 12 -14.53 1.36 -9.23
N ASP A 13 -13.88 0.97 -10.33
CA ASP A 13 -12.43 0.72 -10.35
C ASP A 13 -11.59 2.01 -10.43
N ASP A 14 -12.20 3.18 -10.64
CA ASP A 14 -11.51 4.48 -10.70
C ASP A 14 -10.82 4.82 -9.37
N ILE A 15 -11.37 4.34 -8.25
CA ILE A 15 -10.76 4.54 -6.93
C ILE A 15 -9.37 3.90 -6.84
N TYR A 16 -9.18 2.73 -7.46
CA TYR A 16 -7.91 1.99 -7.42
C TYR A 16 -6.85 2.61 -8.33
N LEU A 17 -7.29 3.14 -9.49
CA LEU A 17 -6.40 3.89 -10.37
C LEU A 17 -5.97 5.20 -9.73
N ALA A 18 -6.89 5.91 -9.05
CA ALA A 18 -6.58 7.12 -8.31
C ALA A 18 -5.65 6.84 -7.12
N ASP A 19 -5.83 5.71 -6.42
CA ASP A 19 -4.97 5.27 -5.34
C ASP A 19 -3.52 5.07 -5.82
N LEU A 20 -3.30 4.37 -6.94
CA LEU A 20 -1.97 4.25 -7.58
C LEU A 20 -1.42 5.61 -8.05
N HIS A 21 -2.27 6.44 -8.64
CA HIS A 21 -1.87 7.79 -9.06
C HIS A 21 -1.35 8.60 -7.87
N SER A 22 -2.01 8.51 -6.72
CA SER A 22 -1.56 9.13 -5.48
C SER A 22 -0.17 8.66 -5.06
N LYS A 23 0.18 7.37 -5.27
CA LYS A 23 1.50 6.83 -4.90
C LYS A 23 2.60 7.33 -5.81
N ARG A 24 2.36 7.43 -7.12
CA ARG A 24 3.30 8.07 -8.04
C ARG A 24 3.63 9.50 -7.62
N VAL A 25 2.62 10.29 -7.22
CA VAL A 25 2.85 11.66 -6.73
C VAL A 25 3.71 11.64 -5.46
N ALA A 26 3.40 10.76 -4.50
CA ALA A 26 4.15 10.64 -3.25
C ALA A 26 5.61 10.20 -3.49
N LEU A 27 5.84 9.17 -4.30
CA LEU A 27 7.18 8.66 -4.64
C LEU A 27 7.98 9.71 -5.42
N SER A 28 7.34 10.44 -6.33
CA SER A 28 8.00 11.54 -7.05
C SER A 28 8.41 12.69 -6.13
N LEU A 29 7.55 13.05 -5.18
CA LEU A 29 7.89 14.06 -4.19
C LEU A 29 9.05 13.58 -3.28
N ALA A 30 9.02 12.32 -2.85
CA ALA A 30 10.09 11.73 -2.04
C ALA A 30 11.45 11.73 -2.77
N GLY A 31 11.45 11.39 -4.07
CA GLY A 31 12.64 11.49 -4.91
C GLY A 31 13.18 12.93 -5.00
N LYS A 32 12.30 13.90 -5.26
CA LYS A 32 12.67 15.34 -5.32
C LYS A 32 13.21 15.89 -4.00
N LEU A 33 12.71 15.38 -2.88
CA LEU A 33 13.16 15.74 -1.54
C LEU A 33 14.47 15.03 -1.13
N GLY A 34 15.01 14.15 -1.97
CA GLY A 34 16.24 13.42 -1.68
C GLY A 34 16.10 12.49 -0.49
N LEU A 35 14.92 11.90 -0.28
CA LEU A 35 14.64 11.03 0.87
C LEU A 35 15.25 9.63 0.75
N ARG A 36 16.23 9.43 -0.12
CA ARG A 36 16.94 8.16 -0.26
C ARG A 36 17.53 7.73 1.09
N ASN A 37 17.35 6.45 1.43
CA ASN A 37 17.75 5.84 2.70
C ASN A 37 16.91 6.27 3.92
N LYS A 38 15.71 6.83 3.72
CA LYS A 38 14.74 7.08 4.79
C LYS A 38 13.53 6.18 4.59
N ALA A 39 13.03 5.62 5.69
CA ALA A 39 11.80 4.85 5.64
C ALA A 39 10.64 5.73 5.15
N LEU A 40 9.90 5.25 4.15
CA LEU A 40 8.74 5.92 3.56
C LEU A 40 7.53 4.98 3.63
N SER A 41 6.59 5.33 4.51
CA SER A 41 5.30 4.66 4.59
C SER A 41 4.31 5.24 3.58
N ILE A 42 3.61 4.36 2.87
CA ILE A 42 2.50 4.73 2.00
C ILE A 42 1.27 3.86 2.30
N ASN A 43 0.14 4.49 2.57
CA ASN A 43 -1.15 3.81 2.69
C ASN A 43 -1.65 3.39 1.32
N LEU A 44 -2.16 2.17 1.19
CA LEU A 44 -2.69 1.61 -0.05
C LEU A 44 -3.98 0.85 0.23
N LEU A 45 -4.97 0.97 -0.66
CA LEU A 45 -6.18 0.15 -0.54
C LEU A 45 -5.80 -1.30 -0.91
N PRO A 46 -6.17 -2.32 -0.12
CA PRO A 46 -5.86 -3.71 -0.44
C PRO A 46 -6.39 -4.13 -1.82
N MET A 47 -7.60 -3.69 -2.14
CA MET A 47 -8.23 -4.01 -3.42
C MET A 47 -7.53 -3.33 -4.61
N THR A 48 -6.71 -2.30 -4.42
CA THR A 48 -5.84 -1.77 -5.48
C THR A 48 -4.87 -2.83 -6.00
N MET A 49 -4.31 -3.65 -5.10
CA MET A 49 -3.41 -4.75 -5.50
C MET A 49 -4.10 -5.85 -6.32
N VAL A 50 -5.44 -5.93 -6.22
CA VAL A 50 -6.26 -6.96 -6.84
C VAL A 50 -6.91 -6.48 -8.14
N LYS A 51 -7.36 -5.22 -8.16
CA LYS A 51 -8.22 -4.65 -9.19
C LYS A 51 -7.46 -3.77 -10.18
N ALA A 52 -6.43 -3.06 -9.73
CA ALA A 52 -5.64 -2.23 -10.63
C ALA A 52 -4.67 -3.10 -11.44
N PRO A 53 -4.73 -3.07 -12.78
CA PRO A 53 -3.84 -3.86 -13.62
C PRO A 53 -2.37 -3.53 -13.33
N ASN A 54 -1.54 -4.57 -13.18
CA ASN A 54 -0.09 -4.44 -12.98
C ASN A 54 0.33 -3.55 -11.79
N ALA A 55 -0.51 -3.43 -10.75
CA ALA A 55 -0.27 -2.54 -9.60
C ALA A 55 1.13 -2.72 -8.96
N VAL A 56 1.59 -3.97 -8.81
CA VAL A 56 2.93 -4.27 -8.27
C VAL A 56 4.02 -3.73 -9.18
N ALA A 57 3.97 -4.02 -10.48
CA ALA A 57 4.97 -3.54 -11.44
C ALA A 57 4.97 -2.02 -11.52
N PHE A 58 3.79 -1.40 -11.48
CA PHE A 58 3.66 0.06 -11.42
C PHE A 58 4.40 0.65 -10.23
N LEU A 59 4.20 0.11 -9.02
CA LEU A 59 4.90 0.62 -7.82
C LEU A 59 6.41 0.48 -7.94
N LEU A 60 6.90 -0.68 -8.40
CA LEU A 60 8.33 -0.92 -8.58
C LEU A 60 8.96 0.03 -9.60
N ASP A 61 8.26 0.27 -10.71
CA ASP A 61 8.71 1.23 -11.71
C ASP A 61 8.78 2.66 -11.13
N GLU A 62 7.76 3.10 -10.39
CA GLU A 62 7.77 4.44 -9.78
C GLU A 62 8.87 4.58 -8.72
N ILE A 63 9.14 3.53 -7.93
CA ILE A 63 10.25 3.52 -6.98
C ILE A 63 11.58 3.69 -7.74
N SER A 64 11.80 2.88 -8.78
CA SER A 64 13.02 2.92 -9.58
C SER A 64 13.22 4.27 -10.30
N ARG A 65 12.17 4.80 -10.93
CA ARG A 65 12.20 6.08 -11.67
C ARG A 65 12.56 7.28 -10.79
N ASN A 66 12.29 7.19 -9.48
CA ASN A 66 12.55 8.27 -8.53
C ASN A 66 13.83 8.03 -7.69
N ASP A 67 14.70 7.11 -8.11
CA ASP A 67 15.93 6.72 -7.42
C ASP A 67 15.71 6.34 -5.94
N LEU A 68 14.57 5.71 -5.68
CA LEU A 68 14.24 5.11 -4.41
C LEU A 68 14.64 3.63 -4.41
N ILE A 69 14.89 3.14 -3.21
CA ILE A 69 15.27 1.78 -2.83
C ILE A 69 14.02 1.07 -2.30
N PRO A 70 13.61 -0.08 -2.87
CA PRO A 70 12.40 -0.82 -2.45
C PRO A 70 12.34 -1.09 -0.93
N GLU A 71 13.47 -1.45 -0.32
CA GLU A 71 13.61 -1.78 1.10
C GLU A 71 13.37 -0.60 2.04
N GLN A 72 13.30 0.63 1.53
CA GLN A 72 12.90 1.78 2.34
C GLN A 72 11.39 2.03 2.30
N ILE A 73 10.67 1.40 1.38
CA ILE A 73 9.23 1.58 1.21
C ILE A 73 8.50 0.62 2.15
N ILE A 74 7.50 1.16 2.85
CA ILE A 74 6.58 0.41 3.69
C ILE A 74 5.18 0.62 3.12
N VAL A 75 4.58 -0.43 2.58
CA VAL A 75 3.19 -0.40 2.14
C VAL A 75 2.29 -0.76 3.31
N GLU A 76 1.41 0.17 3.68
CA GLU A 76 0.50 0.02 4.80
C GLU A 76 -0.91 -0.30 4.29
N PHE A 77 -1.46 -1.42 4.77
CA PHE A 77 -2.84 -1.83 4.54
C PHE A 77 -3.61 -1.73 5.86
N THR A 78 -4.72 -1.01 5.86
CA THR A 78 -5.60 -0.95 7.04
C THR A 78 -6.45 -2.22 7.15
N GLU A 79 -6.67 -2.70 8.37
CA GLU A 79 -7.54 -3.85 8.63
C GLU A 79 -9.05 -3.55 8.48
N ARG A 80 -9.41 -2.27 8.35
CA ARG A 80 -10.82 -1.83 8.19
C ARG A 80 -11.32 -2.11 6.76
N GLU A 81 -10.42 -2.30 5.80
CA GLU A 81 -10.76 -2.52 4.40
C GLU A 81 -11.11 -3.98 4.10
N VAL A 82 -12.17 -4.19 3.33
CA VAL A 82 -12.65 -5.53 2.96
C VAL A 82 -11.84 -6.07 1.79
N ILE A 83 -11.30 -7.28 1.96
CA ILE A 83 -10.56 -8.00 0.92
C ILE A 83 -11.42 -9.16 0.41
N SER A 84 -12.02 -9.00 -0.78
CA SER A 84 -12.94 -10.00 -1.37
C SER A 84 -12.23 -11.13 -2.13
N ARG A 85 -10.98 -10.92 -2.56
CA ARG A 85 -10.17 -11.87 -3.34
C ARG A 85 -8.82 -12.08 -2.66
N MET A 86 -8.83 -12.83 -1.57
CA MET A 86 -7.69 -12.92 -0.66
C MET A 86 -6.46 -13.58 -1.28
N ASP A 87 -6.63 -14.60 -2.12
CA ASP A 87 -5.52 -15.29 -2.78
C ASP A 87 -4.77 -14.35 -3.73
N ASP A 88 -5.51 -13.59 -4.56
CA ASP A 88 -4.94 -12.58 -5.46
C ASP A 88 -4.20 -11.48 -4.70
N PHE A 89 -4.77 -11.02 -3.58
CA PHE A 89 -4.11 -10.05 -2.71
C PHE A 89 -2.82 -10.61 -2.11
N THR A 90 -2.85 -11.84 -1.61
CA THR A 90 -1.69 -12.52 -1.02
C THR A 90 -0.58 -12.71 -2.04
N ASP A 91 -0.91 -13.05 -3.29
CA ASP A 91 0.07 -13.16 -4.37
C ASP A 91 0.68 -11.81 -4.75
N ALA A 92 -0.08 -10.73 -4.74
CA ALA A 92 0.45 -9.39 -4.93
C ALA A 92 1.40 -8.99 -3.79
N VAL A 93 1.01 -9.25 -2.53
CA VAL A 93 1.84 -9.05 -1.34
C VAL A 93 3.15 -9.83 -1.44
N ARG A 94 3.12 -11.11 -1.82
CA ARG A 94 4.34 -11.92 -2.01
C ARG A 94 5.28 -11.31 -3.03
N LYS A 95 4.76 -10.76 -4.13
CA LYS A 95 5.57 -10.08 -5.15
C LYS A 95 6.21 -8.80 -4.62
N LEU A 96 5.49 -8.01 -3.81
CA LEU A 96 6.04 -6.82 -3.15
C LEU A 96 7.19 -7.20 -2.20
N LYS A 97 6.97 -8.19 -1.33
CA LYS A 97 8.01 -8.69 -0.41
C LYS A 97 9.22 -9.25 -1.16
N GLY A 98 8.99 -10.01 -2.23
CA GLY A 98 10.03 -10.56 -3.09
C GLY A 98 10.89 -9.49 -3.79
N ALA A 99 10.36 -8.28 -3.95
CA ALA A 99 11.08 -7.12 -4.45
C ALA A 99 11.75 -6.28 -3.36
N GLY A 100 11.70 -6.71 -2.09
CA GLY A 100 12.31 -6.01 -0.95
C GLY A 100 11.40 -5.00 -0.26
N ILE A 101 10.17 -4.77 -0.74
CA ILE A 101 9.24 -3.83 -0.11
C ILE A 101 8.74 -4.38 1.22
N ASN A 102 8.78 -3.55 2.27
CA ASN A 102 8.22 -3.91 3.57
C ASN A 102 6.71 -3.70 3.59
N LEU A 103 6.00 -4.48 4.39
CA LEU A 103 4.55 -4.39 4.56
C LEU A 103 4.18 -4.10 6.02
N ALA A 104 3.07 -3.38 6.20
CA ALA A 104 2.50 -3.14 7.52
C ALA A 104 0.98 -3.30 7.54
N ILE A 105 0.44 -3.78 8.68
CA ILE A 105 -0.97 -3.61 9.02
C ILE A 105 -1.12 -2.30 9.80
N ASP A 106 -1.98 -1.41 9.32
CA ASP A 106 -2.35 -0.17 10.00
C ASP A 106 -3.65 -0.34 10.80
N HIS A 107 -3.77 0.37 11.92
CA HIS A 107 -4.90 0.30 12.87
C HIS A 107 -5.17 -1.13 13.37
N PHE A 108 -4.13 -1.92 13.64
CA PHE A 108 -4.28 -3.30 14.09
C PHE A 108 -5.03 -3.38 15.42
N GLY A 109 -6.10 -4.18 15.45
CA GLY A 109 -6.94 -4.38 16.63
C GLY A 109 -8.14 -3.45 16.75
N ALA A 110 -8.34 -2.51 15.82
CA ALA A 110 -9.53 -1.65 15.74
C ALA A 110 -10.79 -2.37 15.20
N GLY A 111 -10.64 -3.58 14.68
CA GLY A 111 -11.68 -4.40 14.08
C GLY A 111 -11.39 -5.90 14.19
N PHE A 112 -12.11 -6.71 13.40
CA PHE A 112 -12.11 -8.17 13.55
C PHE A 112 -11.12 -8.92 12.63
N ALA A 113 -10.48 -8.22 11.67
CA ALA A 113 -9.69 -8.85 10.61
C ALA A 113 -8.18 -8.92 10.90
N GLY A 114 -7.66 -8.16 11.88
CA GLY A 114 -6.22 -8.03 12.12
C GLY A 114 -5.46 -9.35 12.25
N LEU A 115 -5.94 -10.27 13.09
CA LEU A 115 -5.29 -11.57 13.30
C LEU A 115 -5.31 -12.44 12.04
N SER A 116 -6.41 -12.42 11.28
CA SER A 116 -6.52 -13.17 10.02
C SER A 116 -5.55 -12.61 8.97
N LEU A 117 -5.46 -11.28 8.85
CA LEU A 117 -4.52 -10.60 7.97
C LEU A 117 -3.06 -10.91 8.35
N LEU A 118 -2.73 -10.84 9.64
CA LEU A 118 -1.42 -11.20 10.17
C LEU A 118 -1.03 -12.64 9.81
N ALA A 119 -1.95 -13.59 10.00
CA ALA A 119 -1.71 -15.00 9.71
C ALA A 119 -1.51 -15.27 8.22
N GLN A 120 -2.25 -14.58 7.34
CA GLN A 120 -2.28 -14.87 5.91
C GLN A 120 -1.08 -14.32 5.15
N TYR A 121 -0.63 -13.10 5.45
CA TYR A 121 0.40 -12.46 4.63
C TYR A 121 1.68 -12.03 5.39
N GLN A 122 1.69 -12.14 6.72
CA GLN A 122 2.88 -11.93 7.57
C GLN A 122 3.60 -10.59 7.29
N PRO A 123 2.99 -9.44 7.68
CA PRO A 123 3.64 -8.13 7.55
C PRO A 123 4.93 -8.06 8.34
N ASP A 124 5.81 -7.15 7.95
CA ASP A 124 7.07 -6.86 8.65
C ASP A 124 6.84 -5.94 9.85
N ARG A 125 5.72 -5.19 9.85
CA ARG A 125 5.34 -4.26 10.90
C ARG A 125 3.85 -4.34 11.21
N ILE A 126 3.51 -4.08 12.46
CA ILE A 126 2.13 -3.90 12.90
C ILE A 126 2.06 -2.55 13.62
N LYS A 127 1.09 -1.72 13.24
CA LYS A 127 0.81 -0.44 13.91
C LYS A 127 -0.46 -0.62 14.73
N ILE A 128 -0.32 -0.57 16.05
CA ILE A 128 -1.43 -0.71 17.00
C ILE A 128 -2.20 0.61 17.01
N ASP A 129 -3.53 0.50 16.91
CA ASP A 129 -4.43 1.64 17.09
C ASP A 129 -4.38 2.13 18.56
N HIS A 130 -4.36 3.45 18.77
CA HIS A 130 -4.31 4.07 20.11
C HIS A 130 -5.66 4.72 20.48
N GLU A 131 -6.78 4.26 19.91
CA GLU A 131 -8.10 4.56 20.48
C GLU A 131 -8.35 3.86 21.83
#